data_AF-A0A956FIR7-F1
#
_entry.id   AF-A0A956FIR7-F1
#
_cell.length_a   1.000
_cell.length_b   1.000
_cell.length_c   1.000
_cell.angle_alpha   90.00
_cell.angle_beta   90.00
_cell.angle_gamma   90.00
#
_symmetry.space_group_name_H-M   'P 1'
#
loop_
_entity.id
_entity.type
_entity.pdbx_description
1 polymer ?
#
loop_
_entity_poly.entity_id
_entity_poly.type
_entity_poly.pdbx_seq_one_letter_code
_entity_poly.pdbx_strand_id
1 'polypeptide(L)'
;MSSPEVETSGPSLRLVLGVMSVVVVVLGVLAYWRYVVSENHFAEVMARMDEQGKVLDTEGCIDAVLDWHAHCEANKPLCDNGVPHVLTHCLAGQDRSSTCESLDLSSAKAQWVFNSCLERGTPCQNQKKCVCADAYRAIDSYCRHDQQGTVAPL
;
A
#
# COMPACT_ATOMS: atom_id res chain seq x y z
N MET A 1 12.10 67.51 15.58
CA MET A 1 12.93 66.30 15.64
C MET A 1 12.14 65.19 14.96
N SER A 2 12.44 64.93 13.69
CA SER A 2 11.81 63.84 12.93
C SER A 2 12.82 62.70 12.85
N SER A 3 12.52 61.58 13.49
CA SER A 3 13.34 60.37 13.40
C SER A 3 13.26 59.79 11.99
N PRO A 4 14.37 59.30 11.41
CA PRO A 4 14.32 58.63 10.11
C PRO A 4 13.65 57.25 10.28
N GLU A 5 12.59 57.01 9.53
CA GLU A 5 12.07 55.65 9.33
C GLU A 5 13.15 54.82 8.65
N VAL A 6 13.67 53.81 9.35
CA VAL A 6 14.58 52.83 8.77
C VAL A 6 13.76 51.91 7.87
N GLU A 7 13.62 52.31 6.61
CA GLU A 7 13.02 51.47 5.57
C GLU A 7 13.91 50.23 5.38
N THR A 8 13.55 49.14 6.03
CA THR A 8 14.26 47.87 5.93
C THR A 8 13.91 47.27 4.58
N SER A 9 14.71 47.58 3.55
CA SER A 9 14.58 46.98 2.22
C SER A 9 14.68 45.45 2.35
N GLY A 10 13.54 44.78 2.20
CA GLY A 10 13.48 43.32 2.18
C GLY A 10 14.26 42.72 0.99
N PRO A 11 14.48 41.40 0.97
CA PRO A 11 15.16 40.74 -0.14
C PRO A 11 14.49 41.07 -1.49
N SER A 12 15.31 41.27 -2.52
CA SER A 12 14.85 41.49 -3.90
C SER A 12 13.83 40.42 -4.30
N LEU A 13 12.68 40.84 -4.85
CA LEU A 13 11.62 39.93 -5.33
C LEU A 13 12.17 38.90 -6.33
N ARG A 14 13.13 39.28 -7.17
CA ARG A 14 13.80 38.38 -8.13
C ARG A 14 14.62 37.30 -7.43
N LEU A 15 15.27 37.64 -6.31
CA LEU A 15 16.03 36.70 -5.50
C LEU A 15 15.08 35.70 -4.83
N VAL A 16 13.97 36.17 -4.27
CA VAL A 16 12.96 35.29 -3.64
C VAL A 16 12.36 34.31 -4.66
N LEU A 17 11.94 34.81 -5.83
CA LEU A 17 11.39 33.96 -6.90
C LEU A 17 12.43 32.98 -7.45
N GLY A 18 13.69 33.41 -7.57
CA GLY A 18 14.79 32.54 -7.98
C GLY A 18 15.03 31.39 -6.99
N VAL A 19 15.13 31.70 -5.70
CA VAL A 19 15.31 30.69 -4.65
C VAL A 19 14.12 29.73 -4.60
N MET A 20 12.89 30.24 -4.65
CA MET A 20 11.69 29.40 -4.66
C MET A 20 11.65 28.46 -5.86
N SER A 21 12.03 28.94 -7.05
CA SER A 21 12.10 28.10 -8.24
C SER A 21 13.10 26.96 -8.08
N VAL A 22 14.29 27.25 -7.54
CA VAL A 22 15.31 26.22 -7.24
C VAL A 22 14.78 25.21 -6.23
N VAL A 23 14.14 25.67 -5.14
CA VAL A 23 13.57 24.79 -4.13
C VAL A 23 12.52 23.86 -4.72
N VAL A 24 11.61 24.37 -5.56
CA VAL A 24 10.57 23.55 -6.22
C VAL A 24 11.20 22.48 -7.10
N VAL A 25 12.22 22.83 -7.90
CA VAL A 25 12.91 21.86 -8.76
C VAL A 25 13.60 20.77 -7.92
N VAL A 26 14.29 21.16 -6.85
CA VAL A 26 14.97 20.20 -5.96
C VAL A 26 13.97 19.27 -5.29
N LEU A 27 12.86 19.79 -4.76
CA LEU A 27 11.81 18.98 -4.15
C LEU A 27 11.17 18.04 -5.18
N GLY A 28 10.94 18.50 -6.40
CA GLY A 28 10.42 17.68 -7.50
C GLY A 28 11.34 16.52 -7.85
N VAL A 29 12.65 16.77 -7.97
CA VAL A 29 13.65 15.73 -8.26
C VAL A 29 13.73 14.71 -7.11
N LEU A 30 13.75 15.15 -5.86
CA LEU A 30 13.79 14.25 -4.70
C LEU A 30 12.52 13.42 -4.58
N ALA A 31 11.35 14.02 -4.82
CA ALA A 31 10.08 13.31 -4.83
C ALA A 31 10.04 12.25 -5.93
N TYR A 32 10.47 12.60 -7.16
CA TYR A 32 10.55 11.67 -8.28
C TYR A 32 11.52 10.52 -8.01
N TRP A 33 12.72 10.82 -7.48
CA TRP A 33 13.70 9.78 -7.17
C TRP A 33 13.17 8.81 -6.11
N ARG A 34 12.52 9.33 -5.06
CA ARG A 34 11.90 8.51 -4.02
C ARG A 34 10.75 7.67 -4.57
N TYR A 35 9.97 8.21 -5.51
CA TYR A 35 8.92 7.47 -6.20
C TYR A 35 9.48 6.29 -7.00
N VAL A 36 10.49 6.51 -7.85
CA VAL A 36 11.11 5.45 -8.66
C VAL A 36 11.75 4.35 -7.81
N VAL A 37 12.42 4.71 -6.70
CA VAL A 37 12.98 3.72 -5.77
C VAL A 37 11.87 2.87 -5.15
N SER A 38 10.73 3.49 -4.80
CA SER A 38 9.56 2.77 -4.28
C SER A 38 8.99 1.82 -5.33
N GLU A 39 8.77 2.28 -6.56
CA GLU A 39 8.24 1.43 -7.63
C GLU A 39 9.11 0.20 -7.87
N ASN A 40 10.43 0.36 -7.95
CA ASN A 40 11.34 -0.78 -8.17
C ASN A 40 11.27 -1.81 -7.04
N HIS A 41 11.15 -1.37 -5.79
CA HIS A 41 11.01 -2.26 -4.64
C HIS A 41 9.69 -3.06 -4.69
N PHE A 42 8.58 -2.38 -5.02
CA PHE A 42 7.29 -3.05 -5.18
C PHE A 42 7.25 -3.95 -6.41
N ALA A 43 7.91 -3.59 -7.52
CA ALA A 43 7.99 -4.40 -8.72
C ALA A 43 8.67 -5.75 -8.47
N GLU A 44 9.77 -5.77 -7.72
CA GLU A 44 10.46 -7.01 -7.33
C GLU A 44 9.57 -7.90 -6.45
N VAL A 45 8.90 -7.31 -5.47
CA VAL A 45 7.99 -8.03 -4.58
C VAL A 45 6.81 -8.61 -5.36
N MET A 46 6.19 -7.84 -6.25
CA MET A 46 5.08 -8.30 -7.08
C MET A 46 5.51 -9.46 -7.99
N ALA A 47 6.66 -9.35 -8.65
CA ALA A 47 7.19 -10.45 -9.47
C ALA A 47 7.46 -11.73 -8.67
N ARG A 48 7.96 -11.60 -7.43
CA ARG A 48 8.12 -12.74 -6.52
C ARG A 48 6.76 -13.36 -6.16
N MET A 49 5.77 -12.53 -5.85
CA MET A 49 4.42 -12.99 -5.49
C MET A 49 3.71 -13.66 -6.67
N ASP A 50 3.89 -13.16 -7.90
CA ASP A 50 3.37 -13.81 -9.10
C ASP A 50 3.93 -15.23 -9.26
N GLU A 51 5.21 -15.44 -8.96
CA GLU A 51 5.83 -16.76 -9.01
C GLU A 51 5.35 -17.67 -7.87
N GLN A 52 5.28 -17.13 -6.65
CA GLN A 52 4.77 -17.87 -5.49
C GLN A 52 3.29 -18.25 -5.66
N GLY A 53 2.50 -17.38 -6.28
CA GLY A 53 1.09 -17.60 -6.56
C GLY A 53 0.81 -18.83 -7.40
N LYS A 54 1.78 -19.28 -8.22
CA LYS A 54 1.67 -20.50 -9.05
C LYS A 54 1.73 -21.78 -8.25
N VAL A 55 2.16 -21.75 -6.99
CA VAL A 55 2.32 -22.93 -6.14
C VAL A 55 1.61 -22.83 -4.81
N LEU A 56 1.44 -21.61 -4.28
CA LEU A 56 0.74 -21.37 -3.03
C LEU A 56 -0.78 -21.40 -3.24
N ASP A 57 -1.48 -21.92 -2.23
CA ASP A 57 -2.92 -21.78 -2.10
C ASP A 57 -3.30 -20.41 -1.52
N THR A 58 -4.60 -20.13 -1.38
CA THR A 58 -5.10 -18.83 -0.93
C THR A 58 -4.55 -18.45 0.46
N GLU A 59 -4.53 -19.39 1.40
CA GLU A 59 -4.00 -19.14 2.76
C GLU A 59 -2.47 -18.98 2.75
N GLY A 60 -1.75 -19.73 1.92
CA GLY A 60 -0.31 -19.56 1.71
C GLY A 60 0.04 -18.19 1.13
N CYS A 61 -0.81 -17.64 0.24
CA CYS A 61 -0.66 -16.26 -0.23
C CYS A 61 -0.83 -15.23 0.91
N ILE A 62 -1.71 -15.49 1.88
CA ILE A 62 -1.84 -14.65 3.07
C ILE A 62 -0.57 -14.72 3.92
N ASP A 63 -0.06 -15.92 4.18
CA ASP A 63 1.20 -16.09 4.91
C ASP A 63 2.35 -15.33 4.24
N ALA A 64 2.48 -15.47 2.91
CA ALA A 64 3.51 -14.79 2.14
C ALA A 64 3.41 -13.25 2.23
N VAL A 65 2.21 -12.67 2.10
CA VAL A 65 2.05 -11.21 2.18
C VAL A 65 2.24 -10.68 3.60
N LEU A 66 1.85 -11.43 4.63
CA LEU A 66 2.07 -11.04 6.02
C LEU A 66 3.56 -11.11 6.39
N ASP A 67 4.29 -12.12 5.90
CA ASP A 67 5.74 -12.21 6.05
C ASP A 67 6.46 -11.05 5.34
N TRP A 68 6.04 -10.73 4.10
CA TRP A 68 6.56 -9.55 3.39
C TRP A 68 6.30 -8.26 4.17
N HIS A 69 5.07 -8.06 4.68
CA HIS A 69 4.71 -6.86 5.43
C HIS A 69 5.55 -6.70 6.71
N ALA A 70 5.82 -7.81 7.42
CA ALA A 70 6.66 -7.82 8.62
C ALA A 70 8.10 -7.35 8.36
N HIS A 71 8.60 -7.51 7.14
CA HIS A 71 9.94 -7.13 6.71
C HIS A 71 9.97 -5.92 5.75
N CYS A 72 8.85 -5.22 5.59
CA CYS A 72 8.75 -4.10 4.66
C CYS A 72 9.55 -2.88 5.15
N GLU A 73 10.56 -2.47 4.38
CA GLU A 73 11.44 -1.34 4.70
C GLU A 73 10.91 0.03 4.22
N ALA A 74 9.78 0.04 3.51
CA ALA A 74 9.13 1.27 3.08
C ALA A 74 8.48 2.02 4.26
N ASN A 75 7.91 3.20 3.99
CA ASN A 75 7.16 3.88 5.05
C ASN A 75 5.89 3.08 5.41
N LYS A 76 5.46 3.17 6.68
CA LYS A 76 4.31 2.40 7.17
C LYS A 76 3.06 2.51 6.28
N PRO A 77 2.63 3.70 5.81
CA PRO A 77 1.48 3.79 4.91
C PRO A 77 1.65 3.02 3.60
N LEU A 78 2.84 3.00 2.99
CA LEU A 78 3.09 2.22 1.78
C LEU A 78 3.02 0.72 2.07
N CYS A 79 3.63 0.26 3.16
CA CYS A 79 3.56 -1.16 3.54
C CYS A 79 2.12 -1.59 3.82
N ASP A 80 1.39 -0.84 4.65
CA ASP A 80 0.00 -1.15 5.03
C ASP A 80 -0.94 -1.14 3.80
N ASN A 81 -0.84 -0.11 2.94
CA ASN A 81 -1.67 -0.01 1.74
C ASN A 81 -1.21 -0.94 0.61
N GLY A 82 0.03 -1.43 0.66
CA GLY A 82 0.58 -2.35 -0.32
C GLY A 82 0.09 -3.79 -0.15
N VAL A 83 -0.37 -4.18 1.04
CA VAL A 83 -0.82 -5.55 1.35
C VAL A 83 -1.88 -6.06 0.37
N PRO A 84 -2.98 -5.33 0.08
CA PRO A 84 -3.96 -5.77 -0.92
C PRO A 84 -3.36 -5.95 -2.32
N HIS A 85 -2.47 -5.04 -2.74
CA HIS A 85 -1.84 -5.09 -4.06
C HIS A 85 -0.92 -6.30 -4.19
N VAL A 86 0.00 -6.46 -3.25
CA VAL A 86 0.95 -7.57 -3.20
C VAL A 86 0.24 -8.92 -3.11
N LEU A 87 -0.81 -9.01 -2.29
CA LEU A 87 -1.61 -10.24 -2.18
C LEU A 87 -2.30 -10.60 -3.51
N THR A 88 -2.86 -9.61 -4.21
CA THR A 88 -3.57 -9.84 -5.48
C THR A 88 -2.67 -10.48 -6.53
N HIS A 89 -1.39 -10.10 -6.58
CA HIS A 89 -0.39 -10.73 -7.45
C HIS A 89 -0.21 -12.23 -7.14
N CYS A 90 -0.18 -12.60 -5.86
CA CYS A 90 -0.14 -14.02 -5.47
C CYS A 90 -1.44 -14.75 -5.82
N LEU A 91 -2.60 -14.13 -5.58
CA LEU A 91 -3.90 -14.75 -5.86
C LEU A 91 -4.06 -15.03 -7.36
N ALA A 92 -3.62 -14.11 -8.23
CA ALA A 92 -3.70 -14.22 -9.68
C ALA A 92 -2.86 -15.35 -10.29
N GLY A 93 -1.95 -15.98 -9.52
CA GLY A 93 -1.10 -17.06 -10.02
C GLY A 93 -1.82 -18.39 -10.31
N GLN A 94 -3.05 -18.58 -9.80
CA GLN A 94 -3.87 -19.77 -10.04
C GLN A 94 -5.37 -19.42 -10.00
N ASP A 95 -6.21 -20.30 -10.55
CA ASP A 95 -7.66 -20.20 -10.35
C ASP A 95 -8.02 -20.43 -8.88
N ARG A 96 -8.74 -19.47 -8.29
CA ARG A 96 -9.17 -19.49 -6.89
C ARG A 96 -10.68 -19.73 -6.73
N SER A 97 -11.36 -20.17 -7.80
CA SER A 97 -12.81 -20.39 -7.83
C SER A 97 -13.30 -21.22 -6.63
N SER A 98 -12.63 -22.34 -6.34
CA SER A 98 -13.03 -23.22 -5.23
C SER A 98 -12.95 -22.54 -3.86
N THR A 99 -11.95 -21.68 -3.64
CA THR A 99 -11.88 -20.89 -2.40
C THR A 99 -12.96 -19.82 -2.38
N CYS A 100 -13.16 -19.10 -3.49
CA CYS A 100 -14.17 -18.05 -3.58
C CYS A 100 -15.60 -18.60 -3.37
N GLU A 101 -15.90 -19.80 -3.87
CA GLU A 101 -17.19 -20.48 -3.64
C GLU A 101 -17.40 -20.89 -2.17
N SER A 102 -16.32 -21.19 -1.45
CA SER A 102 -16.39 -21.56 -0.03
C SER A 102 -16.63 -20.37 0.90
N LEU A 103 -16.40 -19.14 0.42
CA LEU A 103 -16.57 -17.93 1.20
C LEU A 103 -18.03 -17.46 1.18
N ASP A 104 -18.56 -17.14 2.36
CA ASP A 104 -19.86 -16.48 2.46
C ASP A 104 -19.74 -14.99 2.08
N LEU A 105 -19.78 -14.72 0.78
CA LEU A 105 -19.77 -13.37 0.22
C LEU A 105 -21.10 -12.61 0.46
N SER A 106 -22.13 -13.21 1.06
CA SER A 106 -23.42 -12.56 1.30
C SER A 106 -23.38 -11.58 2.49
N SER A 107 -22.44 -11.77 3.42
CA SER A 107 -22.26 -10.90 4.57
C SER A 107 -21.60 -9.58 4.19
N ALA A 108 -22.39 -8.51 4.11
CA ALA A 108 -21.91 -7.14 3.86
C ALA A 108 -20.88 -6.63 4.89
N LYS A 109 -20.67 -7.33 6.00
CA LYS A 109 -19.78 -6.91 7.08
C LYS A 109 -18.46 -7.69 7.16
N ALA A 110 -18.24 -8.68 6.29
CA ALA A 110 -17.02 -9.48 6.25
C ALA A 110 -16.53 -9.89 7.67
N GLN A 111 -17.47 -10.24 8.57
CA GLN A 111 -17.15 -10.51 9.98
C GLN A 111 -16.21 -11.72 10.12
N TRP A 112 -16.27 -12.62 9.14
CA TRP A 112 -15.39 -13.78 9.01
C TRP A 112 -13.91 -13.39 8.98
N VAL A 113 -13.56 -12.25 8.37
CA VAL A 113 -12.18 -11.74 8.26
C VAL A 113 -11.50 -11.60 9.63
N PHE A 114 -12.22 -11.03 10.59
CA PHE A 114 -11.67 -10.83 11.93
C PHE A 114 -11.53 -12.15 12.71
N ASN A 115 -12.45 -13.09 12.47
CA ASN A 115 -12.38 -14.43 13.06
C ASN A 115 -11.17 -15.19 12.51
N SER A 116 -10.91 -15.12 11.20
CA SER A 116 -9.74 -15.74 10.59
C SER A 116 -8.42 -15.20 11.16
N CYS A 117 -8.33 -13.89 11.43
CA CYS A 117 -7.17 -13.31 12.10
C CYS A 117 -7.02 -13.75 13.56
N LEU A 118 -8.13 -13.94 14.28
CA LEU A 118 -8.12 -14.48 15.64
C LEU A 118 -7.61 -15.93 15.65
N GLU A 119 -8.11 -16.76 14.75
CA GLU A 119 -7.71 -18.16 14.60
C GLU A 119 -6.22 -18.31 14.24
N ARG A 120 -5.69 -17.37 13.45
CA ARG A 120 -4.25 -17.30 13.09
C ARG A 120 -3.34 -16.76 14.19
N GLY A 121 -3.89 -16.39 15.35
CA GLY A 121 -3.09 -15.83 16.45
C GLY A 121 -2.55 -14.41 16.17
N THR A 122 -3.09 -13.72 15.16
CA THR A 122 -2.74 -12.33 14.82
C THR A 122 -3.95 -11.41 15.03
N PRO A 123 -4.51 -11.33 16.26
CA PRO A 123 -5.72 -10.58 16.52
C PRO A 123 -5.52 -9.10 16.22
N CYS A 124 -6.50 -8.52 15.51
CA CYS A 124 -6.54 -7.10 15.25
C CYS A 124 -6.75 -6.31 16.55
N GLN A 125 -5.73 -5.59 17.02
CA GLN A 125 -5.89 -4.70 18.19
C GLN A 125 -6.83 -3.52 17.90
N ASN A 126 -6.88 -3.06 16.65
CA ASN A 126 -7.80 -2.03 16.18
C ASN A 126 -8.42 -2.45 14.84
N GLN A 127 -9.75 -2.61 14.81
CA GLN A 127 -10.47 -3.08 13.63
C GLN A 127 -10.32 -2.16 12.39
N LYS A 128 -9.91 -0.90 12.59
CA LYS A 128 -9.68 0.08 11.51
C LYS A 128 -8.33 -0.04 10.82
N LYS A 129 -7.31 -0.64 11.45
CA LYS A 129 -5.94 -0.75 10.92
C LYS A 129 -5.37 -2.09 11.29
N CYS A 130 -5.66 -3.11 10.49
CA CYS A 130 -5.22 -4.46 10.76
C CYS A 130 -4.81 -5.14 9.46
N VAL A 131 -3.51 -5.37 9.32
CA VAL A 131 -2.87 -5.93 8.14
C VAL A 131 -3.47 -7.29 7.77
N CYS A 132 -3.69 -8.17 8.76
CA CYS A 132 -4.34 -9.45 8.54
C CYS A 132 -5.77 -9.26 7.99
N ALA A 133 -6.54 -8.33 8.57
CA ALA A 133 -7.88 -8.05 8.06
C ALA A 133 -7.84 -7.45 6.64
N ASP A 134 -6.83 -6.64 6.32
CA ASP A 134 -6.68 -6.04 5.00
C ASP A 134 -6.32 -7.09 3.93
N ALA A 135 -5.51 -8.09 4.28
CA ALA A 135 -5.25 -9.25 3.42
C ALA A 135 -6.55 -10.05 3.13
N TYR A 136 -7.31 -10.40 4.17
CA TYR A 136 -8.56 -11.13 3.99
C TYR A 136 -9.65 -10.33 3.27
N ARG A 137 -9.72 -9.01 3.48
CA ARG A 137 -10.59 -8.11 2.70
C ARG A 137 -10.20 -8.06 1.23
N ALA A 138 -8.90 -8.13 0.94
CA ALA A 138 -8.44 -8.20 -0.44
C ALA A 138 -8.87 -9.51 -1.12
N ILE A 139 -8.95 -10.63 -0.38
CA ILE A 139 -9.55 -11.88 -0.90
C ILE A 139 -11.05 -11.72 -1.15
N ASP A 140 -11.80 -11.17 -0.18
CA ASP A 140 -13.24 -10.90 -0.36
C ASP A 140 -13.48 -10.03 -1.61
N SER A 141 -12.70 -8.97 -1.79
CA SER A 141 -12.74 -8.12 -2.98
C SER A 141 -12.37 -8.90 -4.25
N TYR A 142 -11.27 -9.65 -4.25
CA TYR A 142 -10.82 -10.46 -5.38
C TYR A 142 -11.90 -11.44 -5.84
N CYS A 143 -12.54 -12.14 -4.91
CA CYS A 143 -13.61 -13.10 -5.20
C CYS A 143 -14.91 -12.43 -5.67
N ARG A 144 -15.24 -11.22 -5.21
CA ARG A 144 -16.41 -10.46 -5.67
C ARG A 144 -16.26 -9.90 -7.09
N HIS A 145 -15.03 -9.74 -7.56
CA HIS A 145 -14.71 -9.13 -8.84
C HIS A 145 -14.18 -10.14 -9.86
N ASP A 146 -14.75 -11.34 -9.89
CA ASP A 146 -14.43 -12.40 -10.86
C ASP A 146 -12.92 -12.71 -10.95
N GLN A 147 -12.23 -12.72 -9.80
CA GLN A 147 -10.79 -12.97 -9.72
C GLN A 147 -9.92 -11.95 -10.49
N GLN A 148 -10.51 -10.80 -10.81
CA GLN A 148 -9.83 -9.61 -11.28
C GLN A 148 -9.81 -8.68 -10.08
N GLY A 149 -8.77 -8.79 -9.22
CA GLY A 149 -8.64 -7.89 -8.07
C GLY A 149 -8.88 -6.45 -8.50
N THR A 150 -9.56 -5.63 -7.68
CA THR A 150 -9.83 -4.24 -8.04
C THR A 150 -8.52 -3.46 -8.03
N VAL A 151 -7.83 -3.47 -9.15
CA VAL A 151 -6.66 -2.66 -9.39
C VAL A 151 -7.15 -1.24 -9.68
N ALA A 152 -7.29 -0.41 -8.64
CA ALA A 152 -7.16 1.02 -8.87
C ALA A 152 -5.71 1.28 -9.29
N PRO A 153 -5.44 2.01 -10.39
CA PRO A 153 -4.08 2.39 -10.74
C PRO A 153 -3.49 3.23 -9.60
N LEU A 154 -2.24 2.95 -9.25
CA LEU A 154 -1.41 3.76 -8.35
C LEU A 154 -1.34 5.22 -8.81
#